data_AF-A0A841NNW0-F1
#
_entry.id   AF-A0A841NNW0-F1
#
_cell.length_a   1.000
_cell.length_b   1.000
_cell.length_c   1.000
_cell.angle_alpha   90.00
_cell.angle_beta   90.00
_cell.angle_gamma   90.00
#
_symmetry.space_group_name_H-M   'P 1'
#
loop_
_entity.id
_entity.type
_entity.pdbx_description
1 polymer ?
#
loop_
_entity_poly.entity_id
_entity_poly.type
_entity_poly.pdbx_seq_one_letter_code
_entity_poly.pdbx_strand_id
1 'polypeptide(L)'
;MNENDYRLAVAEWGSYVSDYNRIANLIPTNYIFDLSGEQITKIKDKNKYVDVCAEAGVFNGEMVLIFLPLDAQGHVDKSVTEYEYTVLSPLKYDLRLQETKEFTVVKNAILSSDLTKIDDNTNMVLPVSDQPILDQDIAVEAIQRWRNEGMEWFFRECNEFGGERIFRRFYIPMEDLCHPEPEVTGIKCSFGLRYNDIYQRMLVTLIFISFHELLQEGSSAKTISNTYDWAKPCPPVCRIPELGS
;
A
#
# COMPACT_ATOMS: atom_id res chain seq x y z
N MET A 1 -7.78 -0.35 -20.17
CA MET A 1 -8.45 0.96 -20.34
C MET A 1 -7.69 1.76 -21.38
N ASN A 2 -8.34 2.30 -22.41
CA ASN A 2 -7.66 3.12 -23.42
C ASN A 2 -7.40 4.55 -22.90
N GLU A 3 -6.63 5.35 -23.64
CA GLU A 3 -6.26 6.71 -23.24
C GLU A 3 -7.45 7.67 -23.06
N ASN A 4 -8.49 7.58 -23.91
CA ASN A 4 -9.66 8.45 -23.80
C ASN A 4 -10.45 8.14 -22.53
N ASP A 5 -10.71 6.86 -22.26
CA ASP A 5 -11.41 6.39 -21.07
C ASP A 5 -10.64 6.80 -19.80
N TYR A 6 -9.31 6.66 -19.81
CA TYR A 6 -8.44 7.12 -18.73
C TYR A 6 -8.61 8.61 -18.45
N ARG A 7 -8.50 9.46 -19.49
CA ARG A 7 -8.62 10.92 -19.33
C ARG A 7 -9.98 11.32 -18.80
N LEU A 8 -11.05 10.68 -19.29
CA LEU A 8 -12.41 10.91 -18.81
C LEU A 8 -12.55 10.49 -17.34
N ALA A 9 -12.01 9.33 -16.97
CA ALA A 9 -12.11 8.83 -15.61
C ALA A 9 -11.39 9.72 -14.58
N VAL A 10 -10.20 10.22 -14.92
CA VAL A 10 -9.44 11.15 -14.06
C VAL A 10 -10.15 12.51 -13.97
N ALA A 11 -10.68 13.01 -15.08
CA ALA A 11 -11.44 14.25 -15.09
C ALA A 11 -12.73 14.13 -14.24
N GLU A 12 -13.40 12.98 -14.33
CA GLU A 12 -14.58 12.69 -13.52
C GLU A 12 -14.23 12.67 -12.04
N TRP A 13 -13.18 11.96 -11.61
CA TRP A 13 -12.69 12.02 -10.22
C TRP A 13 -12.36 13.46 -9.80
N GLY A 14 -11.73 14.23 -10.67
CA GLY A 14 -11.44 15.64 -10.44
C GLY A 14 -12.68 16.51 -10.17
N SER A 15 -13.86 16.10 -10.66
CA SER A 15 -15.13 16.78 -10.36
C SER A 15 -15.77 16.31 -9.04
N TYR A 16 -15.36 15.15 -8.51
CA TYR A 16 -15.89 14.58 -7.27
C TYR A 16 -15.17 15.12 -6.03
N VAL A 17 -13.86 15.43 -6.13
CA VAL A 17 -13.04 15.74 -4.94
C VAL A 17 -13.55 16.91 -4.09
N SER A 18 -14.37 17.82 -4.64
CA SER A 18 -14.94 18.96 -3.90
C SER A 18 -16.37 18.70 -3.39
N ASP A 19 -16.98 17.57 -3.72
CA ASP A 19 -18.36 17.22 -3.36
C ASP A 19 -18.39 15.96 -2.48
N TYR A 20 -18.49 16.20 -1.17
CA TYR A 20 -18.53 15.13 -0.16
C TYR A 20 -19.63 14.10 -0.44
N ASN A 21 -20.82 14.51 -0.88
CA ASN A 21 -21.94 13.59 -1.06
C ASN A 21 -21.67 12.62 -2.22
N ARG A 22 -21.02 13.11 -3.29
CA ARG A 22 -20.59 12.24 -4.39
C ARG A 22 -19.54 11.24 -3.94
N ILE A 23 -18.55 11.67 -3.17
CA ILE A 23 -17.51 10.79 -2.64
C ILE A 23 -18.11 9.74 -1.69
N ALA A 24 -18.99 10.15 -0.77
CA ALA A 24 -19.60 9.27 0.20
C ALA A 24 -20.41 8.13 -0.45
N ASN A 25 -21.04 8.40 -1.60
CA ASN A 25 -21.74 7.38 -2.37
C ASN A 25 -20.80 6.50 -3.21
N LEU A 26 -19.65 7.03 -3.61
CA LEU A 26 -18.69 6.37 -4.50
C LEU A 26 -17.73 5.43 -3.75
N ILE A 27 -17.27 5.82 -2.55
CA ILE A 27 -16.18 5.15 -1.84
C ILE A 27 -16.66 4.62 -0.48
N PRO A 28 -17.28 3.43 -0.42
CA PRO A 28 -17.51 2.76 0.86
C PRO A 28 -16.17 2.45 1.56
N THR A 29 -16.07 2.76 2.85
CA THR A 29 -14.79 2.61 3.60
C THR A 29 -14.42 1.16 3.91
N ASN A 30 -15.23 0.19 3.49
CA ASN A 30 -15.03 -1.24 3.66
C ASN A 30 -14.79 -1.98 2.33
N TYR A 31 -14.59 -1.26 1.23
CA TYR A 31 -14.29 -1.86 -0.08
C TYR A 31 -12.78 -1.95 -0.31
N ILE A 32 -12.40 -2.79 -1.28
CA ILE A 32 -11.00 -3.08 -1.60
C ILE A 32 -10.79 -3.13 -3.11
N PHE A 33 -9.57 -2.84 -3.53
CA PHE A 33 -9.11 -3.09 -4.89
C PHE A 33 -8.52 -4.49 -5.00
N ASP A 34 -8.64 -5.09 -6.18
CA ASP A 34 -8.19 -6.45 -6.46
C ASP A 34 -7.32 -6.47 -7.72
N LEU A 35 -6.06 -6.86 -7.58
CA LEU A 35 -5.12 -7.04 -8.66
C LEU A 35 -4.81 -8.51 -8.84
N SER A 36 -5.11 -9.04 -10.03
CA SER A 36 -4.71 -10.39 -10.38
C SER A 36 -3.22 -10.48 -10.70
N GLY A 37 -2.62 -11.66 -10.56
CA GLY A 37 -1.25 -11.91 -11.00
C GLY A 37 -0.99 -11.49 -12.45
N GLU A 38 -1.93 -11.73 -13.36
CA GLU A 38 -1.82 -11.30 -14.78
C GLU A 38 -1.72 -9.77 -14.92
N GLN A 39 -2.54 -9.03 -14.16
CA GLN A 39 -2.49 -7.57 -14.17
C GLN A 39 -1.16 -7.06 -13.62
N ILE A 40 -0.68 -7.66 -12.53
CA ILE A 40 0.62 -7.32 -11.93
C ILE A 40 1.76 -7.57 -12.92
N THR A 41 1.76 -8.70 -13.63
CA THR A 41 2.75 -8.99 -14.69
C THR A 41 2.71 -7.93 -15.78
N LYS A 42 1.53 -7.54 -16.28
CA LYS A 42 1.41 -6.50 -17.32
C LYS A 42 1.88 -5.13 -16.85
N ILE A 43 1.59 -4.76 -15.60
CA ILE A 43 2.09 -3.52 -14.99
C ILE A 43 3.62 -3.55 -14.94
N LYS A 44 4.19 -4.66 -14.45
CA LYS A 44 5.63 -4.86 -14.34
C LYS A 44 6.33 -4.79 -15.70
N ASP A 45 5.81 -5.48 -16.71
CA ASP A 45 6.45 -5.57 -18.03
C ASP A 45 6.49 -4.22 -18.76
N LYS A 46 5.51 -3.34 -18.50
CA LYS A 46 5.41 -2.02 -19.12
C LYS A 46 6.19 -0.94 -18.36
N ASN A 47 6.39 -1.09 -17.05
CA ASN A 47 7.02 -0.08 -16.20
C ASN A 47 8.55 -0.24 -16.16
N LYS A 48 9.28 0.85 -16.40
CA LYS A 48 10.76 0.87 -16.42
C LYS A 48 11.37 1.63 -15.23
N TYR A 49 10.53 2.08 -14.31
CA TYR A 49 10.93 2.86 -13.14
C TYR A 49 10.86 2.03 -11.85
N VAL A 50 11.48 2.53 -10.78
CA VAL A 50 11.48 1.88 -9.45
C VAL A 50 10.11 1.91 -8.79
N ASP A 51 9.31 2.92 -9.11
CA ASP A 51 7.92 3.07 -8.66
C ASP A 51 6.95 2.84 -9.82
N VAL A 52 5.73 2.45 -9.49
CA VAL A 52 4.54 2.45 -10.35
C VAL A 52 3.65 3.61 -9.95
N CYS A 53 3.12 4.34 -10.95
CA CYS A 53 2.12 5.37 -10.70
C CYS A 53 0.72 4.78 -10.81
N ALA A 54 -0.11 4.94 -9.78
CA ALA A 54 -1.54 4.66 -9.84
C ALA A 54 -2.34 5.95 -9.69
N GLU A 55 -3.16 6.29 -10.69
CA GLU A 55 -4.04 7.45 -10.66
C GLU A 55 -5.47 7.03 -10.31
N ALA A 56 -6.10 7.79 -9.43
CA ALA A 56 -7.51 7.63 -9.06
C ALA A 56 -8.41 8.17 -10.17
N GLY A 57 -9.44 7.41 -10.51
CA GLY A 57 -10.45 7.78 -11.49
C GLY A 57 -11.85 7.32 -11.08
N VAL A 58 -12.86 7.84 -11.76
CA VAL A 58 -14.22 7.30 -11.73
C VAL A 58 -14.53 6.74 -13.11
N PHE A 59 -14.82 5.44 -13.21
CA PHE A 59 -15.14 4.81 -14.48
C PHE A 59 -16.42 3.99 -14.32
N ASN A 60 -17.40 4.23 -15.19
CA ASN A 60 -18.75 3.64 -15.10
C ASN A 60 -19.42 3.83 -13.73
N GLY A 61 -19.17 4.96 -13.07
CA GLY A 61 -19.72 5.27 -11.74
C GLY A 61 -19.03 4.53 -10.58
N GLU A 62 -17.92 3.85 -10.84
CA GLU A 62 -17.13 3.15 -9.83
C GLU A 62 -15.75 3.80 -9.66
N MET A 63 -15.25 3.77 -8.42
CA MET A 63 -13.90 4.23 -8.13
C MET A 63 -12.88 3.24 -8.70
N VAL A 64 -11.89 3.73 -9.43
CA VAL A 64 -10.83 2.91 -10.02
C VAL A 64 -9.44 3.43 -9.67
N LEU A 65 -8.47 2.50 -9.60
CA LEU A 65 -7.05 2.81 -9.68
C LEU A 65 -6.54 2.42 -11.06
N ILE A 66 -5.95 3.37 -11.78
CA ILE A 66 -5.45 3.22 -13.14
C ILE A 66 -3.92 3.26 -13.08
N PHE A 67 -3.26 2.20 -13.54
CA PHE A 67 -1.81 2.06 -13.46
C PHE A 67 -1.15 2.63 -14.70
N LEU A 68 -0.40 3.70 -14.50
CA LEU A 68 0.35 4.41 -15.52
C LEU A 68 1.80 3.93 -15.50
N PRO A 69 2.27 3.25 -16.56
CA PRO A 69 3.65 2.83 -16.65
C PRO A 69 4.55 4.07 -16.79
N LEU A 70 5.66 4.03 -16.06
CA LEU A 70 6.68 5.07 -16.06
C LEU A 70 7.89 4.61 -16.89
N ASP A 71 8.49 5.56 -17.61
CA ASP A 71 9.76 5.37 -18.31
C ASP A 71 10.95 5.36 -17.33
N ALA A 72 12.16 5.14 -17.84
CA ALA A 72 13.36 5.08 -17.00
C ALA A 72 13.69 6.42 -16.31
N GLN A 73 13.06 7.53 -16.72
CA GLN A 73 13.20 8.85 -16.14
C GLN A 73 12.11 9.15 -15.09
N GLY A 74 11.10 8.27 -14.96
CA GLY A 74 9.97 8.43 -14.05
C GLY A 74 8.80 9.22 -14.65
N HIS A 75 8.79 9.49 -15.95
CA HIS A 75 7.65 10.11 -16.63
C HIS A 75 6.67 9.06 -17.15
N VAL A 76 5.41 9.43 -17.32
CA VAL A 76 4.41 8.53 -17.92
C VAL A 76 4.82 8.16 -19.35
N ASP A 77 4.99 6.87 -19.62
CA ASP A 77 5.38 6.36 -20.93
C ASP A 77 4.20 6.52 -21.91
N LYS A 78 4.26 7.57 -22.74
CA LYS A 78 3.24 7.93 -23.73
C LYS A 78 3.12 6.92 -24.89
N SER A 79 4.03 5.94 -25.00
CA SER A 79 3.91 4.87 -26.00
C SER A 79 2.85 3.83 -25.62
N VAL A 80 2.44 3.79 -24.36
CA VAL A 80 1.41 2.86 -23.87
C VAL A 80 0.03 3.43 -24.13
N THR A 81 -0.75 2.71 -24.95
CA THR A 81 -2.11 3.10 -25.35
C THR A 81 -3.21 2.40 -24.52
N GLU A 82 -2.83 1.39 -23.74
CA GLU A 82 -3.74 0.62 -22.88
C GLU A 82 -3.18 0.43 -21.48
N TYR A 83 -3.92 0.95 -20.51
CA TYR A 83 -3.60 0.93 -19.08
C TYR A 83 -4.34 -0.19 -18.36
N GLU A 84 -3.64 -0.83 -17.42
CA GLU A 84 -4.26 -1.72 -16.44
C GLU A 84 -4.99 -0.89 -15.40
N TYR A 85 -6.12 -1.39 -14.89
CA TYR A 85 -6.86 -0.74 -13.82
C TYR A 85 -7.58 -1.77 -12.95
N THR A 86 -7.92 -1.37 -11.74
CA THR A 86 -8.73 -2.16 -10.80
C THR A 86 -9.85 -1.31 -10.23
N VAL A 87 -10.96 -1.97 -9.90
CA VAL A 87 -12.20 -1.34 -9.42
C VAL A 87 -12.33 -1.55 -7.92
N LEU A 88 -12.75 -0.51 -7.21
CA LEU A 88 -13.06 -0.58 -5.79
C LEU A 88 -14.35 -1.40 -5.62
N SER A 89 -14.24 -2.55 -4.96
CA SER A 89 -15.35 -3.51 -4.89
C SER A 89 -15.51 -4.11 -3.49
N PRO A 90 -16.70 -4.65 -3.16
CA PRO A 90 -16.89 -5.35 -1.91
C PRO A 90 -15.94 -6.54 -1.78
N LEU A 91 -15.39 -6.71 -0.58
CA LEU A 91 -14.61 -7.90 -0.25
C LEU A 91 -15.53 -9.13 -0.26
N LYS A 92 -15.16 -10.16 -1.04
CA LYS A 92 -15.97 -11.40 -1.19
C LYS A 92 -15.78 -12.39 -0.03
N TYR A 93 -14.62 -12.35 0.62
CA TYR A 93 -14.21 -13.30 1.67
C TYR A 93 -13.32 -12.59 2.69
N ASP A 94 -13.31 -13.07 3.94
CA ASP A 94 -12.46 -12.49 4.99
C ASP A 94 -10.99 -12.45 4.58
N LEU A 95 -10.33 -11.34 4.91
CA LEU A 95 -8.94 -11.09 4.53
C LEU A 95 -8.02 -11.48 5.69
N ARG A 96 -7.12 -12.42 5.44
CA ARG A 96 -6.13 -12.87 6.44
C ARG A 96 -4.79 -12.19 6.20
N LEU A 97 -4.40 -11.37 7.17
CA LEU A 97 -3.06 -10.81 7.26
C LEU A 97 -2.18 -11.79 8.08
N GLN A 98 -1.00 -12.12 7.60
CA GLN A 98 -0.09 -13.08 8.24
C GLN A 98 1.36 -12.61 8.16
N GLU A 99 1.99 -12.48 9.32
CA GLU A 99 3.43 -12.27 9.47
C GLU A 99 4.03 -13.44 10.29
N THR A 100 5.04 -14.10 9.73
CA THR A 100 5.79 -15.17 10.42
C THR A 100 7.19 -14.67 10.72
N LYS A 101 7.60 -14.61 11.99
CA LYS A 101 8.97 -14.26 12.41
C LYS A 101 9.63 -15.44 13.15
N GLU A 102 10.81 -15.86 12.70
CA GLU A 102 11.67 -16.78 13.44
C GLU A 102 12.66 -15.96 14.29
N PHE A 103 12.70 -16.21 15.60
CA PHE A 103 13.64 -15.55 16.51
C PHE A 103 14.86 -16.46 16.77
N THR A 104 16.07 -15.97 16.51
CA THR A 104 17.31 -16.66 16.89
C THR A 104 17.64 -16.39 18.36
N VAL A 105 17.53 -17.42 19.22
CA VAL A 105 17.97 -17.32 20.62
C VAL A 105 19.48 -17.55 20.69
N VAL A 106 20.26 -16.48 20.86
CA VAL A 106 21.71 -16.57 21.11
C VAL A 106 21.95 -16.89 22.59
N LYS A 107 22.26 -18.15 22.91
CA LYS A 107 22.75 -18.56 24.23
C LYS A 107 24.28 -18.48 24.24
N ASN A 108 24.81 -17.42 24.83
CA ASN A 108 26.24 -17.32 25.09
C ASN A 108 26.56 -18.00 26.42
N ALA A 109 27.47 -18.97 26.41
CA ALA A 109 28.07 -19.54 27.61
C ALA A 109 29.54 -19.08 27.67
N ILE A 110 29.92 -18.40 28.75
CA ILE A 110 31.31 -17.99 28.99
C ILE A 110 31.93 -19.03 29.94
N LEU A 111 33.01 -19.67 29.48
CA LEU A 111 33.84 -20.55 30.30
C LEU A 111 35.09 -19.79 30.72
N SER A 112 35.57 -20.03 31.94
CA SER A 112 36.84 -19.47 32.41
C SER A 112 38.04 -20.06 31.66
N SER A 113 39.22 -19.48 31.84
CA SER A 113 40.48 -20.03 31.28
C SER A 113 40.89 -21.39 31.88
N ASP A 114 40.30 -21.79 33.01
CA ASP A 114 40.42 -23.11 33.63
C ASP A 114 39.21 -24.04 33.32
N LEU A 115 38.38 -23.67 32.34
CA LEU A 115 37.20 -24.42 31.87
C LEU A 115 36.13 -24.68 32.95
N THR A 116 36.11 -23.88 34.00
CA THR A 116 35.04 -23.88 35.00
C THR A 116 33.93 -22.92 34.57
N LYS A 117 32.67 -23.30 34.82
CA LYS A 117 31.51 -22.46 34.53
C LYS A 117 31.50 -21.32 35.55
N ILE A 118 31.69 -20.08 35.09
CA ILE A 118 31.53 -18.88 35.92
C ILE A 118 30.02 -18.62 35.99
N ASP A 119 29.32 -19.20 36.97
CA ASP A 119 27.86 -19.16 37.05
C ASP A 119 27.30 -17.84 37.65
N ASP A 120 26.04 -17.58 37.35
CA ASP A 120 25.08 -16.74 38.11
C ASP A 120 25.22 -15.22 38.09
N ASN A 121 25.39 -14.66 36.90
CA ASN A 121 24.67 -13.42 36.58
C ASN A 121 24.17 -13.52 35.14
N THR A 122 23.05 -14.23 34.98
CA THR A 122 22.17 -13.95 33.85
C THR A 122 21.86 -12.47 33.89
N ASN A 123 22.64 -11.69 33.14
CA ASN A 123 22.03 -10.78 32.20
C ASN A 123 21.16 -11.64 31.27
N MET A 124 20.08 -12.19 31.81
CA MET A 124 18.82 -12.14 31.13
C MET A 124 18.62 -10.65 30.92
N VAL A 125 19.18 -10.15 29.82
CA VAL A 125 18.34 -9.37 28.95
C VAL A 125 17.25 -10.37 28.55
N LEU A 126 16.26 -10.55 29.44
CA LEU A 126 14.90 -10.75 28.99
C LEU A 126 14.79 -9.76 27.83
N PRO A 127 14.48 -10.19 26.60
CA PRO A 127 14.23 -9.22 25.56
C PRO A 127 13.23 -8.27 26.20
N VAL A 128 13.67 -7.02 26.43
CA VAL A 128 12.75 -5.98 26.85
C VAL A 128 11.63 -6.14 25.84
N SER A 129 10.43 -6.34 26.37
CA SER A 129 9.22 -6.60 25.58
C SER A 129 8.83 -5.34 24.79
N ASP A 130 9.79 -4.63 24.23
CA ASP A 130 9.68 -3.89 23.00
C ASP A 130 9.60 -4.92 21.89
N GLN A 131 8.48 -5.66 21.82
CA GLN A 131 8.14 -6.28 20.54
C GLN A 131 8.06 -5.11 19.56
N PRO A 132 8.95 -5.04 18.54
CA PRO A 132 8.83 -3.99 17.55
C PRO A 132 7.42 -4.07 16.98
N ILE A 133 6.72 -2.93 16.92
CA ILE A 133 5.41 -2.85 16.29
C ILE A 133 5.55 -3.49 14.92
N LEU A 134 4.77 -4.54 14.69
CA LEU A 134 4.80 -5.31 13.46
C LEU A 134 4.27 -4.45 12.32
N ASP A 135 4.86 -4.54 11.13
CA ASP A 135 4.38 -3.80 9.96
C ASP A 135 2.92 -4.16 9.64
N GLN A 136 2.53 -5.40 9.96
CA GLN A 136 1.13 -5.86 9.93
C GLN A 136 0.24 -5.10 10.91
N ASP A 137 0.67 -4.85 12.15
CA ASP A 137 -0.14 -4.15 13.16
C ASP A 137 -0.39 -2.69 12.75
N ILE A 138 0.65 -2.05 12.18
CA ILE A 138 0.54 -0.70 11.61
C ILE A 138 -0.46 -0.67 10.47
N ALA A 139 -0.41 -1.67 9.58
CA ALA A 139 -1.35 -1.79 8.48
C ALA A 139 -2.79 -2.02 8.95
N VAL A 140 -3.01 -2.91 9.93
CA VAL A 140 -4.33 -3.15 10.52
C VAL A 140 -4.87 -1.87 11.14
N GLU A 141 -4.07 -1.15 11.91
CA GLU A 141 -4.48 0.11 12.53
C GLU A 141 -4.88 1.15 11.48
N ALA A 142 -4.08 1.31 10.43
CA ALA A 142 -4.37 2.26 9.35
C ALA A 142 -5.66 1.90 8.57
N ILE A 143 -5.92 0.61 8.31
CA ILE A 143 -7.17 0.14 7.68
C ILE A 143 -8.37 0.37 8.60
N GLN A 144 -8.25 0.04 9.89
CA GLN A 144 -9.32 0.26 10.86
C GLN A 144 -9.63 1.75 11.02
N ARG A 145 -8.60 2.59 11.03
CA ARG A 145 -8.77 4.05 11.08
C ARG A 145 -9.45 4.58 9.82
N TRP A 146 -9.07 4.09 8.64
CA TRP A 146 -9.80 4.42 7.41
C TRP A 146 -11.28 4.03 7.49
N ARG A 147 -11.57 2.81 7.97
CA ARG A 147 -12.94 2.33 8.12
C ARG A 147 -13.78 3.24 9.03
N ASN A 148 -13.21 3.70 10.14
CA ASN A 148 -13.91 4.46 11.17
C ASN A 148 -13.96 5.96 10.87
N GLU A 149 -12.90 6.51 10.30
CA GLU A 149 -12.68 7.96 10.20
C GLU A 149 -12.58 8.46 8.74
N GLY A 150 -12.52 7.58 7.74
CA GLY A 150 -12.32 7.96 6.34
C GLY A 150 -13.41 8.89 5.80
N MET A 151 -14.66 8.71 6.24
CA MET A 151 -15.76 9.60 5.87
C MET A 151 -15.66 10.98 6.52
N GLU A 152 -15.24 11.04 7.78
CA GLU A 152 -15.00 12.32 8.47
C GLU A 152 -13.82 13.06 7.82
N TRP A 153 -12.77 12.31 7.45
CA TRP A 153 -11.64 12.85 6.70
C TRP A 153 -12.10 13.47 5.38
N PHE A 154 -12.91 12.77 4.58
CA PHE A 154 -13.46 13.33 3.34
C PHE A 154 -14.35 14.54 3.58
N PHE A 155 -15.22 14.49 4.58
CA PHE A 155 -16.09 15.62 4.93
C PHE A 155 -15.27 16.87 5.20
N ARG A 156 -14.20 16.74 6.00
CA ARG A 156 -13.29 17.83 6.30
C ARG A 156 -12.53 18.32 5.07
N GLU A 157 -11.96 17.42 4.28
CA GLU A 157 -11.17 17.81 3.10
C GLU A 157 -12.01 18.49 2.02
N CYS A 158 -13.28 18.11 1.86
CA CYS A 158 -14.20 18.79 0.95
C CYS A 158 -14.60 20.17 1.47
N ASN A 159 -15.00 20.27 2.75
CA ASN A 159 -15.57 21.51 3.29
C ASN A 159 -14.53 22.57 3.68
N GLU A 160 -13.38 22.17 4.24
CA GLU A 160 -12.34 23.10 4.70
C GLU A 160 -11.33 23.44 3.59
N PHE A 161 -11.08 22.50 2.68
CA PHE A 161 -9.98 22.60 1.70
C PHE A 161 -10.43 22.44 0.24
N GLY A 162 -11.75 22.43 -0.02
CA GLY A 162 -12.30 22.38 -1.37
C GLY A 162 -11.90 21.15 -2.18
N GLY A 163 -11.45 20.08 -1.52
CA GLY A 163 -10.98 18.86 -2.18
C GLY A 163 -9.56 18.91 -2.74
N GLU A 164 -8.83 20.02 -2.60
CA GLU A 164 -7.50 20.18 -3.21
C GLU A 164 -6.47 19.15 -2.72
N ARG A 165 -6.67 18.64 -1.51
CA ARG A 165 -5.76 17.72 -0.81
C ARG A 165 -6.17 16.27 -0.93
N ILE A 166 -7.33 16.00 -1.53
CA ILE A 166 -7.76 14.64 -1.79
C ILE A 166 -6.83 14.03 -2.83
N PHE A 167 -6.44 12.78 -2.57
CA PHE A 167 -5.50 12.05 -3.39
C PHE A 167 -5.96 12.00 -4.85
N ARG A 168 -5.01 12.16 -5.75
CA ARG A 168 -5.20 11.96 -7.19
C ARG A 168 -4.32 10.84 -7.71
N ARG A 169 -3.10 10.73 -7.18
CA ARG A 169 -2.10 9.73 -7.58
C ARG A 169 -1.40 9.17 -6.37
N PHE A 170 -0.99 7.93 -6.52
CA PHE A 170 -0.14 7.21 -5.60
C PHE A 170 1.10 6.72 -6.34
N TYR A 171 2.24 6.76 -5.67
CA TYR A 171 3.47 6.12 -6.14
C TYR A 171 3.72 4.90 -5.28
N ILE A 172 3.83 3.75 -5.95
CA ILE A 172 3.91 2.43 -5.34
C ILE A 172 5.30 1.87 -5.68
N PRO A 173 6.15 1.58 -4.68
CA PRO A 173 7.39 0.85 -4.92
C PRO A 173 7.11 -0.45 -5.69
N MET A 174 7.84 -0.72 -6.78
CA MET A 174 7.64 -1.94 -7.57
C MET A 174 7.85 -3.20 -6.72
N GLU A 175 8.68 -3.12 -5.70
CA GLU A 175 8.92 -4.19 -4.73
C GLU A 175 7.67 -4.58 -3.94
N ASP A 176 6.71 -3.66 -3.69
CA ASP A 176 5.44 -3.96 -3.02
C ASP A 176 4.45 -4.70 -3.91
N LEU A 177 4.61 -4.60 -5.23
CA LEU A 177 3.77 -5.28 -6.21
C LEU A 177 4.38 -6.60 -6.68
N CYS A 178 5.70 -6.74 -6.59
CA CYS A 178 6.46 -7.84 -7.17
C CYS A 178 7.43 -8.44 -6.16
N HIS A 179 7.02 -9.51 -5.49
CA HIS A 179 7.94 -10.30 -4.67
C HIS A 179 8.52 -11.47 -5.49
N PRO A 180 9.86 -11.63 -5.52
CA PRO A 180 10.49 -12.70 -6.29
C PRO A 180 10.27 -14.09 -5.67
N GLU A 181 10.16 -14.18 -4.34
CA GLU A 181 9.85 -15.43 -3.62
C GLU A 181 9.13 -15.11 -2.30
N PRO A 182 7.95 -15.67 -2.01
CA PRO A 182 7.14 -16.56 -2.85
C PRO A 182 6.37 -15.83 -3.96
N GLU A 183 6.04 -16.53 -5.07
CA GLU A 183 5.30 -15.95 -6.21
C GLU A 183 3.94 -15.37 -5.76
N VAL A 184 3.64 -14.16 -6.22
CA VAL A 184 2.42 -13.42 -5.88
C VAL A 184 1.31 -13.83 -6.85
N THR A 185 0.26 -14.48 -6.34
CA THR A 185 -0.90 -14.89 -7.16
C THR A 185 -1.92 -13.76 -7.35
N GLY A 186 -1.89 -12.80 -6.44
CA GLY A 186 -2.71 -11.60 -6.50
C GLY A 186 -2.45 -10.69 -5.32
N ILE A 187 -2.91 -9.45 -5.43
CA ILE A 187 -2.77 -8.44 -4.39
C ILE A 187 -4.13 -7.82 -4.13
N LYS A 188 -4.52 -7.76 -2.87
CA LYS A 188 -5.63 -6.92 -2.44
C LYS A 188 -5.07 -5.60 -1.95
N CYS A 189 -5.70 -4.50 -2.32
CA CYS A 189 -5.25 -3.17 -1.98
C CYS A 189 -6.35 -2.40 -1.25
N SER A 190 -6.11 -2.07 0.02
CA SER A 190 -7.04 -1.31 0.85
C SER A 190 -6.58 0.12 0.98
N PHE A 191 -7.53 1.05 1.11
CA PHE A 191 -7.23 2.35 1.69
C PHE A 191 -6.86 2.19 3.17
N GLY A 192 -5.95 3.05 3.61
CA GLY A 192 -5.58 3.25 5.01
C GLY A 192 -5.50 4.74 5.32
N LEU A 193 -5.61 5.10 6.59
CA LEU A 193 -5.49 6.48 7.05
C LEU A 193 -4.34 6.60 8.05
N ARG A 194 -3.32 7.41 7.74
CA ARG A 194 -2.11 7.53 8.56
C ARG A 194 -1.72 8.99 8.79
N TYR A 195 -1.25 9.30 9.99
CA TYR A 195 -0.67 10.60 10.28
C TYR A 195 0.69 10.75 9.58
N ASN A 196 0.90 11.87 8.91
CA ASN A 196 2.17 12.21 8.30
C ASN A 196 2.83 13.35 9.08
N ASP A 197 4.01 13.09 9.64
CA ASP A 197 4.75 14.06 10.46
C ASP A 197 5.30 15.24 9.67
N ILE A 198 5.52 15.09 8.36
CA ILE A 198 6.02 16.20 7.53
C ILE A 198 4.89 17.19 7.25
N TYR A 199 3.73 16.68 6.86
CA TYR A 199 2.56 17.50 6.53
C TYR A 199 1.68 17.82 7.75
N GLN A 200 1.99 17.24 8.91
CA GLN A 200 1.25 17.39 10.17
C GLN A 200 -0.26 17.16 10.00
N ARG A 201 -0.63 16.09 9.28
CA ARG A 201 -2.02 15.77 8.96
C ARG A 201 -2.23 14.29 8.65
N MET A 202 -3.48 13.85 8.72
CA MET A 202 -3.90 12.53 8.25
C MET A 202 -3.88 12.50 6.72
N LEU A 203 -3.27 11.46 6.15
CA LEU A 203 -3.23 11.19 4.73
C LEU A 203 -3.82 9.82 4.45
N VAL A 204 -4.53 9.72 3.33
CA VAL A 204 -4.95 8.45 2.77
C VAL A 204 -3.76 7.78 2.09
N THR A 205 -3.53 6.51 2.40
CA THR A 205 -2.50 5.67 1.80
C THR A 205 -3.14 4.42 1.21
N LEU A 206 -2.44 3.75 0.30
CA LEU A 206 -2.79 2.40 -0.11
C LEU A 206 -1.93 1.38 0.63
N ILE A 207 -2.56 0.29 1.06
CA ILE A 207 -1.94 -0.84 1.76
C ILE A 207 -2.12 -2.07 0.87
N PHE A 208 -1.02 -2.67 0.46
CA PHE A 208 -1.01 -3.85 -0.40
C PHE A 208 -0.84 -5.11 0.43
N ILE A 209 -1.72 -6.07 0.17
CA ILE A 209 -1.77 -7.35 0.86
C ILE A 209 -1.63 -8.43 -0.20
N SER A 210 -0.43 -8.98 -0.27
CA SER A 210 -0.01 -10.00 -1.23
C SER A 210 -0.56 -11.37 -0.83
N PHE A 211 -0.97 -12.15 -1.81
CA PHE A 211 -1.37 -13.55 -1.63
C PHE A 211 -0.32 -14.43 -2.29
N HIS A 212 0.21 -15.36 -1.51
CA HIS A 212 1.25 -16.29 -1.94
C HIS A 212 0.72 -17.72 -1.88
N GLU A 213 1.06 -18.56 -2.86
CA GLU A 213 0.71 -20.00 -2.84
C GLU A 213 1.33 -20.69 -1.63
N LEU A 214 2.58 -20.36 -1.29
CA LEU A 214 3.34 -20.98 -0.20
C LEU A 214 2.83 -20.62 1.21
N LEU A 215 2.01 -19.57 1.38
CA LEU A 215 1.38 -19.28 2.68
C LEU A 215 0.15 -20.17 2.95
N GLN A 216 -0.31 -20.95 1.96
CA GLN A 216 -1.33 -21.99 2.17
C GLN A 216 -0.73 -23.28 2.73
N GLU A 217 0.57 -23.51 2.54
CA GLU A 217 1.31 -24.69 3.02
C GLU A 217 2.53 -24.23 3.83
N GLY A 218 2.31 -23.93 5.11
CA GLY A 218 3.31 -23.31 5.99
C GLY A 218 4.65 -24.03 6.03
N SER A 219 5.64 -23.52 5.31
CA SER A 219 7.06 -23.77 5.60
C SER A 219 7.94 -22.70 4.93
N SER A 220 8.60 -21.85 5.71
CA SER A 220 9.80 -21.11 5.27
C SER A 220 10.46 -20.38 6.45
N ALA A 221 11.79 -20.46 6.51
CA ALA A 221 12.68 -19.96 7.56
C ALA A 221 13.13 -18.49 7.37
N LYS A 222 12.25 -17.64 6.85
CA LYS A 222 12.47 -16.20 6.67
C LYS A 222 11.28 -15.43 7.21
N THR A 223 11.48 -14.19 7.65
CA THR A 223 10.37 -13.29 7.95
C THR A 223 9.56 -13.07 6.67
N ILE A 224 8.37 -13.67 6.60
CA ILE A 224 7.43 -13.48 5.49
C ILE A 224 6.24 -12.71 6.06
N SER A 225 6.11 -11.45 5.64
CA SER A 225 4.89 -10.67 5.78
C SER A 225 4.15 -10.75 4.46
N ASN A 226 2.83 -10.86 4.50
CA ASN A 226 2.02 -10.70 3.30
C ASN A 226 1.53 -9.26 3.11
N THR A 227 2.01 -8.35 3.95
CA THR A 227 1.71 -6.92 3.92
C THR A 227 2.99 -6.16 3.63
N TYR A 228 2.97 -5.40 2.54
CA TYR A 228 4.09 -4.59 2.07
C TYR A 228 3.62 -3.15 1.84
N ASP A 229 4.55 -2.23 1.81
CA ASP A 229 4.42 -0.89 2.36
C ASP A 229 5.17 0.09 1.43
N TRP A 230 4.63 1.22 0.97
CA TRP A 230 3.36 1.92 1.18
C TRP A 230 3.17 2.82 -0.06
N ALA A 231 2.00 2.83 -0.71
CA ALA A 231 1.78 3.86 -1.74
C ALA A 231 1.53 5.22 -1.09
N LYS A 232 2.49 6.13 -1.20
CA LYS A 232 2.32 7.48 -0.67
C LYS A 232 1.47 8.28 -1.65
N PRO A 233 0.41 8.98 -1.19
CA PRO A 233 -0.27 9.95 -2.04
C PRO A 233 0.77 11.00 -2.46
N CYS A 234 0.76 11.38 -3.74
CA CYS A 234 1.62 12.44 -4.23
C CYS A 234 1.38 13.72 -3.40
N PRO A 235 2.42 14.30 -2.78
CA PRO A 235 2.24 15.49 -1.99
C PRO A 235 1.83 16.69 -2.86
N PRO A 236 1.24 17.76 -2.27
CA PRO A 236 0.82 18.96 -3.01
C PRO A 236 1.94 19.61 -3.82
N VAL A 237 3.20 19.39 -3.41
CA VAL A 237 4.40 19.73 -4.18
C VAL A 237 5.10 18.41 -4.55
N CYS A 238 4.63 17.76 -5.62
CA CYS A 238 5.36 16.64 -6.22
C CYS A 238 6.61 17.20 -6.92
N ARG A 239 7.80 16.91 -6.39
CA ARG A 239 9.09 17.20 -7.06
C ARG A 239 9.45 16.11 -8.07
N ILE A 240 8.48 15.67 -8.84
CA ILE A 240 8.73 14.83 -10.01
C ILE A 240 8.63 15.79 -11.20
N PRO A 241 9.64 15.85 -12.09
CA PRO A 241 9.56 16.72 -13.26
C PRO A 241 8.29 16.37 -14.05
N GLU A 242 7.57 17.40 -14.47
CA GLU A 242 6.42 17.36 -15.39
C GLU A 242 5.00 17.22 -14.78
N LEU A 243 4.60 18.24 -14.03
CA LEU A 243 3.36 18.97 -14.37
C LEU A 243 3.77 20.40 -14.79
N GLY A 244 4.47 20.47 -15.91
CA GLY A 244 4.77 21.71 -16.62
C GLY A 244 4.04 21.69 -17.95
N SER A 245 2.75 22.06 -17.93
CA SER A 245 1.94 22.65 -19.02
C SER A 245 0.54 22.92 -18.47
#